data_AF-A0A6N2AH55-F1
#
_entry.id   AF-A0A6N2AH55-F1
#
_cell.length_a   1.000
_cell.length_b   1.000
_cell.length_c   1.000
_cell.angle_alpha   90.00
_cell.angle_beta   90.00
_cell.angle_gamma   90.00
#
_symmetry.space_group_name_H-M   'P 1'
#
loop_
_entity.id
_entity.type
_entity.pdbx_description
1 polymer ?
#
loop_
_entity_poly.entity_id
_entity_poly.type
_entity_poly.pdbx_seq_one_letter_code
_entity_poly.pdbx_strand_id
1 'polypeptide(L)'
;MNYGYGPPNRVGGRYPNNRQQNKVAPLEVRDNSMTIGVADEHVGLVLGRNGRSIIEISQLSGARIKISDRGDFLSGTSDRKVTITG
;
A
#
# COMPACT_ATOMS: atom_id res chain seq x y z
N MET A 1 46.18 -0.03 -57.83
CA MET A 1 47.47 -0.02 -57.10
C MET A 1 47.82 1.39 -56.69
N ASN A 2 47.83 1.71 -55.39
CA ASN A 2 48.95 2.34 -54.67
C ASN A 2 48.53 2.61 -53.21
N TYR A 3 49.45 2.32 -52.30
CA TYR A 3 49.30 2.25 -50.85
C TYR A 3 49.30 3.64 -50.20
N GLY A 4 48.46 3.83 -49.18
CA GLY A 4 48.50 4.99 -48.30
C GLY A 4 48.42 4.55 -46.84
N TYR A 5 49.57 4.34 -46.20
CA TYR A 5 49.69 4.20 -44.74
C TYR A 5 49.76 5.59 -44.11
N GLY A 6 48.93 5.82 -43.09
CA GLY A 6 49.06 6.91 -42.13
C GLY A 6 48.24 6.58 -40.87
N PRO A 7 48.82 6.56 -39.66
CA PRO A 7 48.09 6.30 -38.43
C PRO A 7 47.44 7.59 -37.93
N PRO A 8 46.33 7.53 -37.17
CA PRO A 8 46.44 8.10 -35.83
C PRO A 8 45.60 7.40 -34.75
N ASN A 9 46.28 7.14 -33.64
CA ASN A 9 45.79 7.08 -32.26
C ASN A 9 44.47 7.84 -32.02
N ARG A 10 43.56 7.22 -31.25
CA ARG A 10 43.02 7.68 -29.95
C ARG A 10 41.73 6.91 -29.68
N VAL A 11 41.83 5.72 -29.10
CA VAL A 11 40.66 5.04 -28.52
C VAL A 11 40.29 5.80 -27.25
N GLY A 12 39.49 6.85 -27.43
CA GLY A 12 38.87 7.62 -26.36
C GLY A 12 37.90 6.75 -25.59
N GLY A 13 38.05 6.74 -24.27
CA GLY A 13 37.20 6.02 -23.35
C GLY A 13 35.73 6.37 -23.55
N ARG A 14 34.91 5.34 -23.76
CA ARG A 14 33.47 5.46 -23.58
C ARG A 14 33.19 5.08 -22.14
N TYR A 15 33.13 6.09 -21.26
CA TYR A 15 32.44 5.91 -19.99
C TYR A 15 30.98 5.53 -20.32
N PRO A 16 30.48 4.38 -19.85
CA PRO A 16 29.06 4.08 -19.96
C PRO A 16 28.28 5.12 -19.15
N ASN A 17 27.45 5.87 -19.86
CA ASN A 17 26.61 6.93 -19.35
C ASN A 17 25.58 6.32 -18.36
N ASN A 18 25.77 6.57 -17.07
CA ASN A 18 24.89 6.09 -16.00
C ASN A 18 23.57 6.88 -15.97
N ARG A 19 22.77 6.80 -17.04
CA ARG A 19 21.38 7.29 -17.07
C ARG A 19 20.43 6.29 -16.40
N GLN A 20 20.83 5.70 -15.28
CA GLN A 20 19.86 5.11 -14.36
C GLN A 20 19.13 6.25 -13.66
N GLN A 21 18.25 6.87 -14.43
CA GLN A 21 16.86 7.10 -14.08
C GLN A 21 16.69 7.41 -12.60
N ASN A 22 16.65 8.70 -12.26
CA ASN A 22 16.01 9.21 -11.05
C ASN A 22 14.59 8.63 -10.99
N LYS A 23 14.45 7.42 -10.47
CA LYS A 23 13.18 6.87 -10.02
C LYS A 23 12.89 7.65 -8.75
N VAL A 24 12.16 8.75 -8.90
CA VAL A 24 11.40 9.27 -7.77
C VAL A 24 10.57 8.08 -7.27
N ALA A 25 10.99 7.51 -6.14
CA ALA A 25 10.20 6.50 -5.46
C ALA A 25 8.80 7.12 -5.29
N PRO A 26 7.72 6.38 -5.59
CA PRO A 26 6.39 6.87 -5.28
C PRO A 26 6.42 7.36 -3.84
N LEU A 27 5.99 8.60 -3.61
CA LEU A 27 5.73 9.08 -2.26
C LEU A 27 4.87 8.00 -1.62
N GLU A 28 5.38 7.32 -0.59
CA GLU A 28 4.62 6.31 0.13
C GLU A 28 3.42 7.04 0.74
N VAL A 29 2.30 7.03 0.02
CA VAL A 29 1.00 7.37 0.58
C VAL A 29 0.75 6.27 1.58
N ARG A 30 1.12 6.53 2.83
CA ARG A 30 0.80 5.65 3.94
C ARG A 30 -0.71 5.73 4.10
N ASP A 31 -1.41 4.77 3.52
CA ASP A 31 -2.78 4.48 3.94
C ASP A 31 -2.70 4.11 5.42
N ASN A 32 -3.02 5.08 6.28
CA ASN A 32 -3.04 4.91 7.72
C ASN A 32 -4.26 4.05 8.07
N SER A 33 -4.05 2.74 7.98
CA SER A 33 -5.07 1.72 8.11
C SER A 33 -4.67 0.72 9.19
N MET A 34 -5.57 0.47 10.12
CA MET A 34 -5.44 -0.57 11.14
C MET A 34 -6.54 -1.61 10.96
N THR A 35 -6.19 -2.88 11.16
CA THR A 35 -7.16 -3.98 11.15
C THR A 35 -7.07 -4.74 12.46
N ILE A 36 -8.22 -4.96 13.09
CA ILE A 36 -8.35 -5.68 14.36
C ILE A 36 -9.34 -6.82 14.22
N GLY A 37 -9.13 -7.89 14.99
CA GLY A 37 -10.07 -8.99 15.14
C GLY A 37 -11.07 -8.70 16.25
N VAL A 38 -12.36 -8.96 15.98
CA VAL A 38 -13.43 -8.89 16.97
C VAL A 38 -14.20 -10.19 16.91
N ALA A 39 -14.37 -10.89 18.04
CA ALA A 39 -15.18 -12.11 18.11
C ALA A 39 -16.57 -11.87 17.50
N ASP A 40 -17.06 -12.83 16.69
CA ASP A 40 -18.32 -12.66 15.95
C ASP A 40 -19.50 -12.28 16.85
N GLU A 41 -19.56 -12.85 18.07
CA GLU A 41 -20.60 -12.56 19.07
C GLU A 41 -20.56 -11.11 19.59
N HIS A 42 -19.41 -10.44 19.54
CA HIS A 42 -19.22 -9.07 20.01
C HIS A 42 -19.39 -8.02 18.92
N VAL A 43 -19.47 -8.39 17.65
CA VAL A 43 -19.62 -7.42 16.54
C VAL A 43 -20.91 -6.59 16.68
N GLY A 44 -21.99 -7.18 17.21
CA GLY A 44 -23.23 -6.46 17.48
C GLY A 44 -23.05 -5.27 18.43
N LEU A 45 -22.13 -5.37 19.40
CA LEU A 45 -21.81 -4.30 20.35
C LEU A 45 -21.06 -3.15 19.66
N VAL A 46 -20.16 -3.46 18.73
CA VAL A 46 -19.42 -2.48 17.92
C VAL A 46 -20.36 -1.74 16.95
N LEU A 47 -21.25 -2.47 16.28
CA LEU A 47 -22.25 -1.90 15.37
C LEU A 47 -23.23 -0.99 16.12
N GLY A 48 -23.70 -1.43 17.28
CA GLY A 48 -24.81 -0.83 18.00
C GLY A 48 -26.15 -1.06 17.31
N ARG A 49 -27.24 -0.60 17.96
CA ARG A 49 -28.60 -0.77 17.44
C ARG A 49 -28.73 -0.13 16.05
N ASN A 50 -29.13 -0.92 15.06
CA ASN A 50 -29.24 -0.51 13.65
C ASN A 50 -27.95 0.10 13.08
N GLY A 51 -26.77 -0.27 13.59
CA GLY A 51 -25.49 0.29 13.14
C GLY A 51 -25.23 1.73 13.61
N ARG A 52 -26.05 2.28 14.52
CA ARG A 52 -25.94 3.69 14.94
C ARG A 52 -24.58 4.02 15.54
N SER A 53 -24.02 3.13 16.36
CA SER A 53 -22.76 3.40 17.06
C SER A 53 -21.59 3.50 16.08
N ILE A 54 -21.49 2.55 15.14
CA ILE A 54 -20.39 2.56 14.16
C ILE A 54 -20.49 3.74 13.19
N ILE A 55 -21.71 4.15 12.84
CA ILE A 55 -21.96 5.34 12.00
C ILE A 55 -21.51 6.60 12.74
N GLU A 56 -21.89 6.75 14.00
CA GLU A 56 -21.50 7.89 14.84
C GLU A 56 -19.98 7.96 15.02
N ILE A 57 -19.32 6.83 15.31
CA ILE A 57 -17.85 6.78 15.44
C ILE A 57 -17.19 7.20 14.12
N SER A 58 -17.66 6.71 12.97
CA SER A 58 -17.17 7.08 11.65
C SER A 58 -17.33 8.59 11.39
N GLN A 59 -18.50 9.16 11.69
CA GLN A 59 -18.79 10.58 11.49
C GLN A 59 -17.95 11.49 12.40
N LEU A 60 -17.84 11.15 13.69
CA LEU A 60 -17.12 11.97 14.67
C LEU A 60 -15.60 11.91 14.47
N SER A 61 -15.07 10.75 14.06
CA SER A 61 -13.63 10.58 13.83
C SER A 61 -13.17 10.99 12.43
N GLY A 62 -14.08 11.02 11.46
CA GLY A 62 -13.75 11.14 10.03
C GLY A 62 -13.12 9.87 9.44
N ALA A 63 -12.97 8.80 10.23
CA ALA A 63 -12.38 7.55 9.78
C ALA A 63 -13.38 6.69 9.00
N ARG A 64 -12.90 6.04 7.95
CA ARG A 64 -13.62 4.98 7.26
C ARG A 64 -13.48 3.67 8.03
N ILE A 65 -14.61 3.13 8.49
CA ILE A 65 -14.64 1.85 9.19
C ILE A 65 -15.35 0.80 8.33
N LYS A 66 -14.73 -0.37 8.16
CA LYS A 66 -15.28 -1.54 7.48
C LYS A 66 -15.28 -2.73 8.42
N ILE A 67 -16.34 -3.51 8.38
CA ILE A 67 -16.45 -4.78 9.09
C ILE A 67 -16.67 -5.84 8.01
N SER A 68 -15.97 -6.97 8.09
CA SER A 68 -16.15 -8.09 7.15
C SER A 68 -17.59 -8.59 7.17
N ASP A 69 -18.01 -9.36 6.16
CA ASP A 69 -19.32 -10.02 6.14
C ASP A 69 -19.40 -11.22 7.10
N ARG A 70 -20.61 -11.69 7.38
CA ARG A 70 -20.79 -12.84 8.27
C ARG A 70 -20.15 -14.09 7.67
N GLY A 71 -19.31 -14.74 8.47
CA GLY A 71 -18.53 -15.90 8.01
C GLY A 71 -17.19 -15.54 7.35
N ASP A 72 -16.89 -14.27 7.11
CA ASP A 72 -15.56 -13.82 6.68
C ASP A 72 -14.72 -13.43 7.91
N PHE A 73 -13.85 -14.36 8.31
CA PHE A 73 -13.03 -14.26 9.52
C PHE A 73 -11.55 -14.08 9.20
N LEU A 74 -10.78 -13.63 10.20
CA LEU A 74 -9.32 -13.67 10.13
C LEU A 74 -8.85 -15.14 10.08
N SER A 75 -7.88 -15.43 9.23
CA SER A 75 -7.37 -16.79 9.00
C SER A 75 -6.95 -17.47 10.31
N GLY A 76 -7.51 -18.65 10.57
CA GLY A 76 -7.23 -19.41 11.79
C GLY A 76 -7.98 -18.95 13.03
N THR A 77 -8.95 -18.04 12.90
CA THR A 77 -9.79 -17.53 14.00
C THR A 77 -11.27 -17.57 13.63
N SER A 78 -12.13 -17.25 14.60
CA SER A 78 -13.54 -16.92 14.41
C SER A 78 -13.81 -15.41 14.55
N ASP A 79 -12.76 -14.59 14.39
CA ASP A 79 -12.84 -13.15 14.60
C ASP A 79 -13.17 -12.44 13.29
N ARG A 80 -14.15 -11.55 13.35
CA ARG A 80 -14.51 -10.65 12.26
C ARG A 80 -13.47 -9.58 12.11
N LYS A 81 -13.18 -9.24 10.86
CA LYS A 81 -12.18 -8.25 10.51
C LYS A 81 -12.81 -6.86 10.59
N VAL A 82 -12.27 -6.01 11.45
CA VAL A 82 -12.65 -4.60 11.53
C VAL A 82 -11.47 -3.76 11.08
N THR A 83 -11.63 -3.05 9.96
CA THR A 83 -10.60 -2.19 9.37
C THR A 83 -11.00 -0.74 9.53
N ILE A 84 -10.10 0.08 10.08
CA ILE A 84 -10.26 1.52 10.28
C ILE A 84 -9.19 2.21 9.42
N THR A 85 -9.59 3.18 8.61
CA THR A 85 -8.71 3.95 7.72
C THR A 85 -9.03 5.43 7.86
N GLY A 86 -8.02 6.29 8.06
CA GLY A 86 -8.22 7.73 8.25
C GLY A 86 -6.95 8.54 8.08
#